data_AF-A0AAU6UU03-F1
#
_entry.id   AF-A0AAU6UU03-F1
#
_cell.length_a   1.000
_cell.length_b   1.000
_cell.length_c   1.000
_cell.angle_alpha   90.00
_cell.angle_beta   90.00
_cell.angle_gamma   90.00
#
_symmetry.space_group_name_H-M   'P 1'
#
loop_
_entity.id
_entity.type
_entity.pdbx_description
1 polymer ?
#
loop_
_entity_poly.entity_id
_entity_poly.type
_entity_poly.pdbx_seq_one_letter_code
_entity_poly.pdbx_strand_id
1 'polypeptide(L)'
;MSEQQKFRLVTRSDFDGLVCAVLLKQLELIDEIKFVHPKDMQDGLIEITEHDIVTNLPYVKEAHMVFDHHLSETIRNQGARPNHVIDPNAPSAARVVWDHYGGGSVFPERWVEMMAAVDKGDSAQFTRDEVLDSQSWNLLNFLMDARTGLGRFKEFRVSNYNLMMNLIENCRTQSIEQILALPDVQERVELYREHEVKFKEQIQRCGKVYRNLVLLDLTNEEVIYAGNRFIIYALFPHCNISIHKMWGFQQQNIVFATGKSIFDRSSKTNVGALMLKYGGGGHHAAGTCQIPLSEADRVQEELIKQINLDG
;
A
#
# COMPACT_ATOMS: atom_id res chain seq x y z
N MET A 1 -35.33 13.50 -17.01
CA MET A 1 -34.14 13.51 -16.13
C MET A 1 -32.96 13.25 -17.05
N SER A 2 -32.04 14.21 -17.19
CA SER A 2 -30.79 13.94 -17.92
C SER A 2 -30.04 12.84 -17.16
N GLU A 3 -29.66 11.76 -17.82
CA GLU A 3 -28.71 10.81 -17.23
C GLU A 3 -27.47 11.58 -16.81
N GLN A 4 -27.11 11.48 -15.53
CA GLN A 4 -25.87 12.06 -15.03
C GLN A 4 -24.72 11.30 -15.71
N GLN A 5 -23.80 12.04 -16.34
CA GLN A 5 -22.62 11.44 -16.97
C GLN A 5 -21.83 10.66 -15.92
N LYS A 6 -21.55 9.39 -16.23
CA LYS A 6 -20.69 8.52 -15.42
C LYS A 6 -19.26 8.55 -15.95
N PHE A 7 -18.33 8.12 -15.10
CA PHE A 7 -16.89 8.15 -15.33
C PHE A 7 -16.26 6.78 -15.08
N ARG A 8 -15.09 6.56 -15.66
CA ARG A 8 -14.20 5.47 -15.28
C ARG A 8 -13.33 5.90 -14.09
N LEU A 9 -13.27 5.09 -13.05
CA LEU A 9 -12.31 5.26 -11.96
C LEU A 9 -10.97 4.61 -12.32
N VAL A 10 -9.88 5.37 -12.24
CA VAL A 10 -8.51 4.84 -12.31
C VAL A 10 -7.85 5.00 -10.94
N THR A 11 -7.47 3.89 -10.32
CA THR A 11 -6.96 3.89 -8.94
C THR A 11 -5.98 2.73 -8.69
N ARG A 12 -5.43 2.64 -7.48
CA ARG A 12 -4.57 1.54 -7.07
C ARG A 12 -5.38 0.34 -6.59
N SER A 13 -4.84 -0.87 -6.76
CA SER A 13 -5.44 -2.09 -6.19
C SER A 13 -5.03 -2.28 -4.72
N ASP A 14 -5.43 -1.35 -3.87
CA ASP A 14 -5.23 -1.40 -2.41
C ASP A 14 -6.49 -0.92 -1.67
N PHE A 15 -6.43 -0.85 -0.34
CA PHE A 15 -7.59 -0.52 0.48
C PHE A 15 -8.10 0.91 0.24
N ASP A 16 -7.20 1.87 -0.03
CA ASP A 16 -7.60 3.24 -0.35
C ASP A 16 -8.33 3.31 -1.70
N GLY A 17 -7.82 2.63 -2.72
CA GLY A 17 -8.52 2.50 -4.00
C GLY A 17 -9.88 1.79 -3.89
N LEU A 18 -9.98 0.75 -3.04
CA LEU A 18 -11.25 0.08 -2.73
C LEU A 18 -12.27 1.06 -2.14
N VAL A 19 -11.88 1.82 -1.11
CA VAL A 19 -12.80 2.75 -0.45
C VAL A 19 -13.17 3.91 -1.39
N CYS A 20 -12.23 4.45 -2.17
CA CYS A 20 -12.52 5.44 -3.21
C CYS A 20 -13.61 4.95 -4.17
N ALA A 21 -13.50 3.69 -4.65
CA ALA A 21 -14.51 3.09 -5.51
C ALA A 21 -15.88 2.94 -4.83
N VAL A 22 -15.90 2.55 -3.54
CA VAL A 22 -17.15 2.46 -2.75
C VAL A 22 -17.84 3.82 -2.67
N LEU A 23 -17.10 4.88 -2.33
CA LEU A 23 -17.64 6.24 -2.20
C LEU A 23 -18.17 6.77 -3.53
N LEU A 24 -17.38 6.68 -4.61
CA LEU A 24 -17.77 7.20 -5.91
C LEU A 24 -18.94 6.41 -6.52
N LYS A 25 -19.01 5.10 -6.27
CA LYS A 25 -20.14 4.27 -6.71
C LYS A 25 -21.42 4.55 -5.93
N GLN A 26 -21.30 4.94 -4.65
CA GLN A 26 -22.45 5.38 -3.85
C GLN A 26 -23.10 6.65 -4.39
N LEU A 27 -22.30 7.54 -4.96
CA LEU A 27 -22.74 8.77 -5.61
C LEU A 27 -23.22 8.56 -7.05
N GLU A 28 -23.21 7.31 -7.52
CA GLU A 28 -23.54 6.93 -8.91
C GLU A 28 -22.65 7.63 -9.97
N LEU A 29 -21.44 8.05 -9.59
CA LEU A 29 -20.51 8.78 -10.46
C LEU A 29 -19.71 7.87 -11.40
N ILE A 30 -19.57 6.59 -11.08
CA ILE A 30 -18.71 5.66 -11.82
C ILE A 30 -19.44 4.40 -12.25
N ASP A 31 -19.05 3.86 -13.41
CA ASP A 31 -19.54 2.60 -13.98
C ASP A 31 -18.42 1.65 -14.43
N GLU A 32 -17.23 2.17 -14.70
CA GLU A 32 -16.00 1.40 -14.98
C GLU A 32 -14.92 1.65 -13.91
N ILE A 33 -14.10 0.65 -13.63
CA ILE A 33 -12.96 0.74 -12.71
C ILE A 33 -11.75 0.06 -13.34
N LYS A 34 -10.59 0.72 -13.28
CA LYS A 34 -9.30 0.21 -13.73
C LYS A 34 -8.26 0.38 -12.62
N PHE A 35 -7.71 -0.74 -12.16
CA PHE A 35 -6.61 -0.74 -11.21
C PHE A 35 -5.26 -0.67 -11.92
N VAL A 36 -4.39 0.26 -11.51
CA VAL A 36 -3.07 0.49 -12.12
C VAL A 36 -2.00 0.73 -11.06
N HIS A 37 -0.73 0.56 -11.42
CA HIS A 37 0.40 0.89 -10.55
C HIS A 37 0.84 2.35 -10.79
N PRO A 38 1.27 3.12 -9.77
CA PRO A 38 1.73 4.51 -9.94
C PRO A 38 2.84 4.69 -10.98
N LYS A 39 3.72 3.69 -11.13
CA LYS A 39 4.77 3.71 -12.15
C LYS A 39 4.20 3.71 -13.57
N ASP A 40 3.15 2.94 -13.84
CA ASP A 40 2.56 2.85 -15.18
C ASP A 40 1.92 4.18 -15.59
N MET A 41 1.36 4.91 -14.61
CA MET A 41 0.89 6.29 -14.80
C MET A 41 2.05 7.24 -15.11
N GLN A 42 3.15 7.18 -14.36
CA GLN A 42 4.34 8.02 -14.57
C GLN A 42 5.05 7.75 -15.90
N ASP A 43 5.09 6.49 -16.32
CA ASP A 43 5.68 6.06 -17.57
C ASP A 43 4.75 6.33 -18.79
N GLY A 44 3.53 6.85 -18.56
CA GLY A 44 2.57 7.16 -19.61
C GLY A 44 1.96 5.93 -20.32
N LEU A 45 1.94 4.79 -19.63
CA LEU A 45 1.44 3.52 -20.18
C LEU A 45 -0.08 3.37 -20.06
N ILE A 46 -0.72 4.20 -19.25
CA ILE A 46 -2.16 4.20 -19.03
C ILE A 46 -2.77 5.37 -19.79
N GLU A 47 -3.63 5.06 -20.75
CA GLU A 47 -4.43 6.08 -21.45
C GLU A 47 -5.47 6.68 -20.49
N ILE A 48 -5.41 8.00 -20.34
CA ILE A 48 -6.31 8.81 -19.52
C ILE A 48 -6.98 9.87 -20.39
N THR A 49 -8.27 10.08 -20.16
CA THR A 49 -9.16 10.97 -20.90
C THR A 49 -10.04 11.79 -19.95
N GLU A 50 -10.83 12.71 -20.49
CA GLU A 50 -11.82 13.49 -19.73
C GLU A 50 -12.98 12.66 -19.15
N HIS A 51 -13.05 11.36 -19.46
CA HIS A 51 -13.98 10.41 -18.86
C HIS A 51 -13.44 9.77 -17.56
N ASP A 52 -12.22 10.11 -17.14
CA ASP A 52 -11.55 9.48 -16.00
C ASP A 52 -11.59 10.31 -14.72
N ILE A 53 -11.96 9.67 -13.61
CA ILE A 53 -11.66 10.11 -12.25
C ILE A 53 -10.43 9.33 -11.77
N VAL A 54 -9.40 10.03 -11.32
CA VAL A 54 -8.16 9.42 -10.81
C VAL A 54 -8.08 9.60 -9.30
N THR A 55 -7.75 8.55 -8.56
CA THR A 55 -7.58 8.63 -7.09
C THR A 55 -6.28 7.94 -6.65
N ASN A 56 -5.56 8.51 -5.69
CA ASN A 56 -4.33 7.94 -5.10
C ASN A 56 -3.25 7.57 -6.16
N LEU A 57 -3.14 8.39 -7.20
CA LEU A 57 -2.22 8.17 -8.31
C LEU A 57 -1.63 9.51 -8.77
N PRO A 58 -0.45 9.48 -9.43
CA PRO A 58 0.19 10.68 -9.97
C PRO A 58 -0.75 11.50 -10.85
N TYR A 59 -0.66 12.83 -10.72
CA TYR A 59 -1.53 13.75 -11.43
C TYR A 59 -1.40 13.64 -12.95
N VAL A 60 -2.54 13.69 -13.63
CA VAL A 60 -2.68 13.71 -15.10
C VAL A 60 -3.71 14.77 -15.48
N LYS A 61 -3.36 15.63 -16.44
CA LYS A 61 -4.15 16.84 -16.73
C LYS A 61 -5.41 16.54 -17.54
N GLU A 62 -5.42 15.42 -18.26
CA GLU A 62 -6.49 14.98 -19.14
C GLU A 62 -7.71 14.45 -18.38
N ALA A 63 -7.54 14.02 -17.13
CA ALA A 63 -8.61 13.47 -16.30
C ALA A 63 -9.71 14.50 -15.99
N HIS A 64 -10.95 14.02 -15.83
CA HIS A 64 -12.07 14.80 -15.33
C HIS A 64 -11.74 15.42 -13.97
N MET A 65 -11.28 14.57 -13.03
CA MET A 65 -10.88 14.95 -11.68
C MET A 65 -9.76 14.03 -11.19
N VAL A 66 -8.87 14.59 -10.37
CA VAL A 66 -7.78 13.87 -9.70
C VAL A 66 -7.86 14.16 -8.21
N PHE A 67 -8.05 13.10 -7.40
CA PHE A 67 -8.02 13.16 -5.95
C PHE A 67 -6.71 12.59 -5.42
N ASP A 68 -5.93 13.41 -4.74
CA ASP A 68 -4.61 13.02 -4.21
C ASP A 68 -4.37 13.60 -2.82
N HIS A 69 -3.43 13.01 -2.09
CA HIS A 69 -3.05 13.45 -0.74
C HIS A 69 -1.53 13.45 -0.53
N HIS A 70 -0.74 13.23 -1.58
CA HIS A 70 0.70 13.16 -1.48
C HIS A 70 1.32 14.55 -1.58
N LEU A 71 2.08 14.93 -0.56
CA LEU A 71 2.87 16.17 -0.58
C LEU A 71 3.76 16.28 -1.83
N SER A 72 4.31 15.16 -2.34
CA SER A 72 5.14 15.17 -3.54
C SER A 72 4.41 15.70 -4.78
N GLU A 73 3.11 15.48 -4.90
CA GLU A 73 2.34 15.97 -6.05
C GLU A 73 2.15 17.48 -5.97
N THR A 74 2.05 18.08 -4.78
CA THR A 74 2.04 19.56 -4.63
C THR A 74 3.35 20.22 -5.09
N ILE A 75 4.47 19.51 -4.95
CA ILE A 75 5.80 19.99 -5.34
C ILE A 75 6.01 19.82 -6.86
N ARG A 76 5.63 18.65 -7.39
CA ARG A 76 5.75 18.33 -8.82
C ARG A 76 4.80 19.15 -9.69
N ASN A 77 3.60 19.41 -9.19
CA ASN A 77 2.50 19.98 -9.96
C ASN A 77 2.19 21.41 -9.51
N GLN A 78 3.01 22.37 -9.97
CA GLN A 78 2.79 23.79 -9.66
C GLN A 78 1.73 24.43 -10.59
N GLY A 79 1.16 25.55 -10.14
CA GLY A 79 0.16 26.34 -10.88
C GLY A 79 -1.29 25.93 -10.62
N ALA A 80 -2.24 26.70 -11.18
CA ALA A 80 -3.67 26.43 -11.04
C ALA A 80 -4.06 25.16 -11.82
N ARG A 81 -4.70 24.22 -11.14
CA ARG A 81 -5.16 22.92 -11.68
C ARG A 81 -6.58 22.66 -11.17
N PRO A 82 -7.61 23.16 -11.87
CA PRO A 82 -8.98 23.14 -11.35
C PRO A 82 -9.55 21.74 -11.15
N ASN A 83 -9.03 20.73 -11.85
CA ASN A 83 -9.40 19.32 -11.70
C ASN A 83 -8.58 18.57 -10.63
N HIS A 84 -7.59 19.21 -10.00
CA HIS A 84 -6.74 18.57 -8.99
C HIS A 84 -7.25 18.89 -7.58
N VAL A 85 -8.01 17.98 -6.99
CA VAL A 85 -8.46 18.04 -5.61
C VAL A 85 -7.41 17.37 -4.74
N ILE A 86 -6.56 18.16 -4.11
CA ILE A 86 -5.44 17.66 -3.31
C ILE A 86 -5.44 18.26 -1.91
N ASP A 87 -5.34 17.39 -0.90
CA ASP A 87 -5.04 17.79 0.48
C ASP A 87 -3.84 16.98 1.00
N PRO A 88 -2.63 17.59 1.07
CA PRO A 88 -1.43 16.89 1.50
C PRO A 88 -1.43 16.52 3.00
N ASN A 89 -2.41 16.99 3.77
CA ASN A 89 -2.58 16.63 5.18
C ASN A 89 -3.62 15.52 5.37
N ALA A 90 -4.38 15.17 4.34
CA ALA A 90 -5.33 14.07 4.41
C ALA A 90 -4.58 12.72 4.51
N PRO A 91 -5.02 11.81 5.39
CA PRO A 91 -4.35 10.53 5.61
C PRO A 91 -4.56 9.50 4.49
N SER A 92 -5.52 9.73 3.59
CA SER A 92 -5.87 8.85 2.46
C SER A 92 -6.52 9.66 1.32
N ALA A 93 -6.51 9.16 0.08
CA ALA A 93 -7.27 9.79 -1.00
C ALA A 93 -8.79 9.59 -0.80
N ALA A 94 -9.20 8.47 -0.20
CA ALA A 94 -10.60 8.25 0.20
C ALA A 94 -11.10 9.34 1.13
N ARG A 95 -10.28 9.85 2.06
CA ARG A 95 -10.63 11.00 2.90
C ARG A 95 -10.87 12.25 2.07
N VAL A 96 -10.00 12.52 1.09
CA VAL A 96 -10.17 13.66 0.18
C VAL A 96 -11.48 13.56 -0.60
N VAL A 97 -11.82 12.37 -1.12
CA VAL A 97 -13.10 12.12 -1.79
C VAL A 97 -14.27 12.31 -0.82
N TRP A 98 -14.19 11.74 0.39
CA TRP A 98 -15.21 11.85 1.42
C TRP A 98 -15.51 13.32 1.74
N ASP A 99 -14.49 14.10 2.06
CA ASP A 99 -14.64 15.50 2.45
C ASP A 99 -15.10 16.38 1.27
N HIS A 100 -14.59 16.14 0.06
CA HIS A 100 -14.98 16.88 -1.14
C HIS A 100 -16.48 16.80 -1.43
N TYR A 101 -17.07 15.61 -1.24
CA TYR A 101 -18.50 15.38 -1.50
C TYR A 101 -19.40 15.61 -0.28
N GLY A 102 -18.91 16.27 0.78
CA GLY A 102 -19.74 16.67 1.94
C GLY A 102 -19.71 15.69 3.12
N GLY A 103 -18.90 14.65 3.06
CA GLY A 103 -18.61 13.77 4.18
C GLY A 103 -19.84 13.14 4.83
N GLY A 104 -19.95 13.26 6.16
CA GLY A 104 -21.03 12.63 6.94
C GLY A 104 -22.45 13.13 6.62
N SER A 105 -22.60 14.24 5.88
CA SER A 105 -23.93 14.66 5.39
C SER A 105 -24.38 13.92 4.13
N VAL A 106 -23.46 13.26 3.43
CA VAL A 106 -23.73 12.55 2.17
C VAL A 106 -23.53 11.05 2.30
N PHE A 107 -22.50 10.63 3.01
CA PHE A 107 -22.18 9.22 3.21
C PHE A 107 -22.78 8.70 4.53
N PRO A 108 -23.19 7.42 4.57
CA PRO A 108 -23.88 6.87 5.73
C PRO A 108 -22.95 6.74 6.94
N GLU A 109 -23.48 6.98 8.13
CA GLU A 109 -22.75 6.93 9.41
C GLU A 109 -22.01 5.61 9.63
N ARG A 110 -22.59 4.48 9.18
CA ARG A 110 -21.95 3.15 9.27
C ARG A 110 -20.61 3.03 8.54
N TRP A 111 -20.24 3.97 7.68
CA TRP A 111 -18.95 3.98 6.98
C TRP A 111 -17.85 4.70 7.75
N VAL A 112 -18.15 5.35 8.87
CA VAL A 112 -17.14 6.04 9.68
C VAL A 112 -16.02 5.10 10.12
N GLU A 113 -16.33 3.84 10.47
CA GLU A 113 -15.30 2.85 10.86
C GLU A 113 -14.43 2.42 9.67
N MET A 114 -15.02 2.23 8.49
CA MET A 114 -14.28 1.95 7.25
C MET A 114 -13.34 3.11 6.91
N MET A 115 -13.84 4.34 7.03
CA MET A 115 -13.08 5.56 6.82
C MET A 115 -11.94 5.72 7.83
N ALA A 116 -12.17 5.40 9.10
CA ALA A 116 -11.11 5.41 10.11
C ALA A 116 -10.02 4.36 9.81
N ALA A 117 -10.39 3.21 9.26
CA ALA A 117 -9.44 2.15 8.91
C ALA A 117 -8.62 2.48 7.66
N VAL A 118 -9.22 3.08 6.62
CA VAL A 118 -8.48 3.47 5.41
C VAL A 118 -7.48 4.58 5.70
N ASP A 119 -7.84 5.52 6.57
CA ASP A 119 -6.95 6.58 7.04
C ASP A 119 -5.71 6.02 7.76
N LYS A 120 -5.83 4.88 8.46
CA LYS A 120 -4.67 4.19 9.06
C LYS A 120 -3.78 3.50 8.03
N GLY A 121 -4.36 3.01 6.92
CA GLY A 121 -3.66 2.21 5.92
C GLY A 121 -2.45 2.91 5.31
N ASP A 122 -2.68 4.08 4.72
CA ASP A 122 -1.64 4.84 4.04
C ASP A 122 -0.77 5.65 5.01
N SER A 123 -1.35 6.21 6.09
CA SER A 123 -0.60 6.91 7.14
C SER A 123 0.21 5.96 8.06
N ALA A 124 -0.03 4.65 7.95
CA ALA A 124 0.54 3.59 8.74
C ALA A 124 0.44 3.83 10.26
N GLN A 125 -0.72 4.33 10.70
CA GLN A 125 -1.03 4.65 12.11
C GLN A 125 -1.67 3.46 12.82
N PHE A 126 -0.95 2.33 12.85
CA PHE A 126 -1.39 1.12 13.54
C PHE A 126 -0.71 0.98 14.91
N THR A 127 -1.43 0.40 15.85
CA THR A 127 -0.82 -0.14 17.08
C THR A 127 -0.14 -1.49 16.80
N ARG A 128 0.70 -1.95 17.75
CA ARG A 128 1.39 -3.23 17.61
C ARG A 128 0.42 -4.42 17.52
N ASP A 129 -0.65 -4.37 18.31
CA ASP A 129 -1.64 -5.45 18.37
C ASP A 129 -2.51 -5.46 17.09
N GLU A 130 -2.86 -4.28 16.55
CA GLU A 130 -3.55 -4.19 15.26
C GLU A 130 -2.75 -4.78 14.10
N VAL A 131 -1.42 -4.80 14.19
CA VAL A 131 -0.53 -5.41 13.19
C VAL A 131 -0.35 -6.91 13.40
N LEU A 132 -0.23 -7.34 14.66
CA LEU A 132 0.11 -8.72 15.01
C LEU A 132 -1.09 -9.66 15.06
N ASP A 133 -2.28 -9.15 15.31
CA ASP A 133 -3.54 -9.90 15.33
C ASP A 133 -4.66 -9.06 14.72
N SER A 134 -4.46 -8.66 13.47
CA SER A 134 -5.32 -7.72 12.77
C SER A 134 -6.74 -8.24 12.63
N GLN A 135 -7.75 -7.49 13.04
CA GLN A 135 -9.16 -7.86 12.90
C GLN A 135 -9.91 -6.87 11.99
N SER A 136 -11.13 -7.23 11.60
CA SER A 136 -12.07 -6.34 10.93
C SER A 136 -11.45 -5.62 9.71
N TRP A 137 -11.61 -4.29 9.59
CA TRP A 137 -11.13 -3.52 8.44
C TRP A 137 -9.61 -3.51 8.31
N ASN A 138 -8.87 -3.59 9.41
CA ASN A 138 -7.41 -3.67 9.37
C ASN A 138 -6.97 -4.99 8.73
N LEU A 139 -7.66 -6.09 9.04
CA LEU A 139 -7.43 -7.39 8.38
C LEU A 139 -7.69 -7.27 6.87
N LEU A 140 -8.85 -6.74 6.48
CA LEU A 140 -9.18 -6.58 5.07
C LEU A 140 -8.16 -5.71 4.32
N ASN A 141 -7.69 -4.63 4.95
CA ASN A 141 -6.62 -3.79 4.43
C ASN A 141 -5.36 -4.61 4.15
N PHE A 142 -4.88 -5.40 5.12
CA PHE A 142 -3.70 -6.22 4.93
C PHE A 142 -3.88 -7.34 3.90
N LEU A 143 -5.07 -7.91 3.76
CA LEU A 143 -5.35 -8.89 2.70
C LEU A 143 -5.25 -8.27 1.31
N MET A 144 -5.68 -7.01 1.18
CA MET A 144 -5.69 -6.28 -0.11
C MET A 144 -4.35 -5.65 -0.45
N ASP A 145 -3.47 -5.44 0.53
CA ASP A 145 -2.13 -4.93 0.29
C ASP A 145 -1.29 -5.97 -0.48
N ALA A 146 -0.97 -5.67 -1.73
CA ALA A 146 -0.10 -6.50 -2.57
C ALA A 146 1.26 -6.81 -1.90
N ARG A 147 1.74 -5.94 -1.00
CA ARG A 147 3.00 -6.11 -0.25
C ARG A 147 2.90 -7.19 0.83
N THR A 148 1.70 -7.55 1.28
CA THR A 148 1.47 -8.72 2.15
C THR A 148 1.88 -10.02 1.43
N GLY A 149 1.83 -10.04 0.10
CA GLY A 149 2.38 -11.12 -0.70
C GLY A 149 1.47 -12.33 -0.87
N LEU A 150 0.16 -12.22 -0.56
CA LEU A 150 -0.80 -13.29 -0.82
C LEU A 150 -0.87 -13.68 -2.30
N GLY A 151 -0.66 -12.74 -3.22
CA GLY A 151 -0.64 -13.00 -4.66
C GLY A 151 0.51 -13.92 -5.14
N ARG A 152 1.49 -14.24 -4.29
CA ARG A 152 2.51 -15.27 -4.59
C ARG A 152 1.91 -16.67 -4.62
N PHE A 153 0.77 -16.86 -3.96
CA PHE A 153 0.06 -18.13 -3.84
C PHE A 153 -1.13 -18.12 -4.81
N LYS A 154 -1.21 -19.15 -5.68
CA LYS A 154 -2.09 -19.16 -6.85
C LYS A 154 -3.34 -20.03 -6.68
N GLU A 155 -3.65 -20.42 -5.47
CA GLU A 155 -4.67 -21.44 -5.16
C GLU A 155 -6.05 -20.83 -4.83
N PHE A 156 -6.22 -19.53 -5.06
CA PHE A 156 -7.49 -18.84 -4.83
C PHE A 156 -8.51 -19.07 -5.94
N ARG A 157 -9.79 -19.18 -5.56
CA ARG A 157 -10.89 -19.43 -6.50
C ARG A 157 -11.07 -18.29 -7.51
N VAL A 158 -10.87 -17.05 -7.07
CA VAL A 158 -10.99 -15.83 -7.89
C VAL A 158 -9.69 -15.04 -7.88
N SER A 159 -9.44 -14.29 -8.95
CA SER A 159 -8.33 -13.34 -9.00
C SER A 159 -8.54 -12.20 -8.01
N ASN A 160 -7.46 -11.54 -7.57
CA ASN A 160 -7.57 -10.34 -6.74
C ASN A 160 -8.36 -9.23 -7.42
N TYR A 161 -8.31 -9.13 -8.76
CA TYR A 161 -9.13 -8.18 -9.51
C TYR A 161 -10.62 -8.43 -9.32
N ASN A 162 -11.07 -9.69 -9.53
CA ASN A 162 -12.47 -10.05 -9.36
C ASN A 162 -12.92 -9.93 -7.90
N LEU A 163 -12.04 -10.26 -6.95
CA LEU A 163 -12.29 -10.04 -5.53
C LEU A 163 -12.52 -8.55 -5.22
N MET A 164 -11.66 -7.66 -5.73
CA MET A 164 -11.81 -6.21 -5.54
C MET A 164 -13.15 -5.70 -6.09
N MET A 165 -13.54 -6.14 -7.30
CA MET A 165 -14.83 -5.78 -7.89
C MET A 165 -16.01 -6.24 -7.02
N ASN A 166 -15.95 -7.46 -6.48
CA ASN A 166 -16.96 -7.96 -5.54
C ASN A 166 -16.95 -7.16 -4.23
N LEU A 167 -15.78 -6.87 -3.66
CA LEU A 167 -15.65 -6.14 -2.40
C LEU A 167 -16.23 -4.72 -2.50
N ILE A 168 -16.13 -4.04 -3.65
CA ILE A 168 -16.75 -2.73 -3.85
C ILE A 168 -18.26 -2.79 -3.61
N GLU A 169 -18.96 -3.79 -4.14
CA GLU A 169 -20.41 -3.94 -3.89
C GLU A 169 -20.73 -4.36 -2.46
N ASN A 170 -19.94 -5.28 -1.90
CA ASN A 170 -20.20 -5.78 -0.56
C ASN A 170 -19.94 -4.70 0.50
N CYS A 171 -18.89 -3.87 0.37
CA CYS A 171 -18.62 -2.74 1.27
C CYS A 171 -19.75 -1.69 1.27
N ARG A 172 -20.50 -1.58 0.16
CA ARG A 172 -21.65 -0.66 0.10
C ARG A 172 -22.83 -1.13 0.92
N THR A 173 -22.97 -2.42 1.20
CA THR A 173 -24.22 -2.99 1.71
C THR A 173 -24.06 -3.82 2.98
N GLN A 174 -22.92 -4.48 3.17
CA GLN A 174 -22.66 -5.44 4.24
C GLN A 174 -21.78 -4.86 5.36
N SER A 175 -21.83 -5.48 6.54
CA SER A 175 -20.86 -5.22 7.61
C SER A 175 -19.51 -5.88 7.33
N ILE A 176 -18.47 -5.47 8.05
CA ILE A 176 -17.13 -6.07 7.90
C ILE A 176 -17.11 -7.54 8.29
N GLU A 177 -17.90 -7.97 9.27
CA GLU A 177 -18.01 -9.38 9.67
C GLU A 177 -18.61 -10.22 8.53
N GLN A 178 -19.63 -9.69 7.85
CA GLN A 178 -20.25 -10.35 6.69
C GLN A 178 -19.27 -10.43 5.51
N ILE A 179 -18.54 -9.35 5.25
CA ILE A 179 -17.50 -9.31 4.20
C ILE A 179 -16.40 -10.33 4.48
N LEU A 180 -15.89 -10.37 5.71
CA LEU A 180 -14.87 -11.34 6.11
C LEU A 180 -15.39 -12.78 6.08
N ALA A 181 -16.70 -13.01 6.16
CA ALA A 181 -17.32 -14.33 6.02
C ALA A 181 -17.58 -14.77 4.57
N LEU A 182 -17.37 -13.90 3.57
CA LEU A 182 -17.51 -14.28 2.17
C LEU A 182 -16.49 -15.37 1.80
N PRO A 183 -16.86 -16.42 1.04
CA PRO A 183 -15.96 -17.54 0.76
C PRO A 183 -14.60 -17.13 0.17
N ASP A 184 -14.59 -16.22 -0.81
CA ASP A 184 -13.35 -15.74 -1.45
C ASP A 184 -12.47 -14.87 -0.52
N VAL A 185 -13.06 -14.31 0.54
CA VAL A 185 -12.34 -13.56 1.58
C VAL A 185 -11.85 -14.51 2.66
N GLN A 186 -12.67 -15.47 3.10
CA GLN A 186 -12.30 -16.49 4.08
C GLN A 186 -11.10 -17.32 3.64
N GLU A 187 -11.06 -17.81 2.39
CA GLU A 187 -9.89 -18.56 1.89
C GLU A 187 -8.58 -17.77 2.01
N ARG A 188 -8.65 -16.43 1.86
CA ARG A 188 -7.49 -15.53 2.02
C ARG A 188 -7.17 -15.26 3.48
N VAL A 189 -8.18 -15.12 4.33
CA VAL A 189 -8.01 -15.00 5.79
C VAL A 189 -7.31 -16.24 6.33
N GLU A 190 -7.79 -17.43 5.99
CA GLU A 190 -7.23 -18.70 6.44
C GLU A 190 -5.74 -18.82 6.05
N LEU A 191 -5.42 -18.61 4.77
CA LEU A 191 -4.02 -18.64 4.31
C LEU A 191 -3.17 -17.57 4.99
N TYR A 192 -3.70 -16.35 5.12
CA TYR A 192 -3.01 -15.25 5.79
C TYR A 192 -2.65 -15.62 7.24
N ARG A 193 -3.59 -16.21 7.99
CA ARG A 193 -3.35 -16.63 9.39
C ARG A 193 -2.35 -17.78 9.49
N GLU A 194 -2.46 -18.77 8.62
CA GLU A 194 -1.50 -19.87 8.58
C GLU A 194 -0.09 -19.35 8.30
N HIS A 195 0.03 -18.44 7.33
CA HIS A 195 1.31 -17.86 6.95
C HIS A 195 1.85 -16.88 7.99
N GLU A 196 1.00 -16.16 8.71
CA GLU A 196 1.43 -15.18 9.70
C GLU A 196 2.34 -15.80 10.78
N VAL A 197 2.02 -17.02 11.24
CA VAL A 197 2.85 -17.77 12.20
C VAL A 197 4.20 -18.13 11.60
N LYS A 198 4.21 -18.66 10.38
CA LYS A 198 5.44 -19.06 9.67
C LYS A 198 6.29 -17.85 9.30
N PHE A 199 5.67 -16.73 8.94
CA PHE A 199 6.34 -15.48 8.63
C PHE A 199 6.98 -14.85 9.87
N LYS A 200 6.30 -14.88 11.03
CA LYS A 200 6.88 -14.45 12.31
C LYS A 200 8.13 -15.28 12.67
N GLU A 201 8.07 -16.61 12.53
CA GLU A 201 9.22 -17.51 12.72
C GLU A 201 10.37 -17.16 11.76
N GLN A 202 10.07 -17.05 10.47
CA GLN A 202 11.04 -16.73 9.42
C GLN A 202 11.72 -15.37 9.68
N ILE A 203 10.95 -14.35 10.06
CA ILE A 203 11.50 -13.03 10.40
C ILE A 203 12.49 -13.14 11.57
N GLN A 204 12.14 -13.88 12.62
CA GLN A 204 13.00 -14.01 13.80
C GLN A 204 14.27 -14.81 13.53
N ARG A 205 14.17 -15.87 12.73
CA ARG A 205 15.29 -16.74 12.36
C ARG A 205 16.25 -16.07 11.37
N CYS A 206 15.73 -15.35 10.38
CA CYS A 206 16.51 -14.73 9.31
C CYS A 206 16.89 -13.27 9.59
N GLY A 207 16.25 -12.63 10.57
CA GLY A 207 16.50 -11.24 10.95
C GLY A 207 17.79 -11.09 11.76
N LYS A 208 18.66 -10.18 11.33
CA LYS A 208 19.88 -9.80 12.06
C LYS A 208 19.89 -8.31 12.37
N VAL A 209 20.10 -7.99 13.64
CA VAL A 209 20.15 -6.60 14.12
C VAL A 209 21.54 -6.03 13.95
N TYR A 210 21.60 -4.83 13.37
CA TYR A 210 22.77 -3.98 13.23
C TYR A 210 22.41 -2.62 13.83
N ARG A 211 22.66 -2.41 15.13
CA ARG A 211 22.27 -1.19 15.86
C ARG A 211 20.77 -0.87 15.71
N ASN A 212 20.40 0.22 15.04
CA ASN A 212 19.02 0.68 14.86
C ASN A 212 18.30 -0.01 13.66
N LEU A 213 19.03 -0.79 12.88
CA LEU A 213 18.55 -1.50 11.69
C LEU A 213 18.35 -3.00 11.97
N VAL A 214 17.24 -3.57 11.50
CA VAL A 214 17.11 -5.02 11.28
C VAL A 214 17.25 -5.35 9.79
N LEU A 215 18.22 -6.20 9.44
CA LEU A 215 18.35 -6.75 8.10
C LEU A 215 17.75 -8.16 8.08
N LEU A 216 16.72 -8.36 7.29
CA LEU A 216 16.05 -9.63 7.05
C LEU A 216 16.54 -10.23 5.73
N ASP A 217 17.39 -11.26 5.82
CA ASP A 217 17.93 -11.94 4.64
C ASP A 217 17.09 -13.17 4.29
N LEU A 218 16.32 -13.08 3.21
CA LEU A 218 15.41 -14.12 2.74
C LEU A 218 15.97 -14.89 1.53
N THR A 219 17.22 -14.66 1.10
CA THR A 219 17.73 -15.29 -0.13
C THR A 219 17.95 -16.79 -0.01
N ASN A 220 18.00 -17.33 1.21
CA ASN A 220 18.14 -18.77 1.45
C ASN A 220 16.80 -19.45 1.78
N GLU A 221 15.70 -18.70 1.79
CA GLU A 221 14.37 -19.24 2.06
C GLU A 221 13.71 -19.69 0.75
N GLU A 222 13.31 -20.96 0.67
CA GLU A 222 12.58 -21.50 -0.48
C GLU A 222 11.21 -20.82 -0.65
N VAL A 223 10.53 -20.56 0.48
CA VAL A 223 9.23 -19.91 0.53
C VAL A 223 9.32 -18.65 1.37
N ILE A 224 8.92 -17.52 0.81
CA ILE A 224 8.68 -16.29 1.56
C ILE A 224 7.19 -16.24 1.91
N TYR A 225 6.86 -16.49 3.17
CA TYR A 225 5.48 -16.55 3.64
C TYR A 225 4.78 -15.19 3.55
N ALA A 226 3.45 -15.21 3.42
CA ALA A 226 2.65 -14.00 3.42
C ALA A 226 2.57 -13.40 4.83
N GLY A 227 2.59 -12.08 4.91
CA GLY A 227 2.40 -11.37 6.16
C GLY A 227 2.50 -9.88 5.93
N ASN A 228 1.76 -9.10 6.72
CA ASN A 228 1.75 -7.66 6.52
C ASN A 228 3.14 -7.06 6.79
N ARG A 229 3.46 -5.99 6.06
CA ARG A 229 4.79 -5.34 6.05
C ARG A 229 5.22 -4.72 7.39
N PHE A 230 4.35 -4.71 8.40
CA PHE A 230 4.63 -4.08 9.69
C PHE A 230 5.02 -5.09 10.78
N ILE A 231 4.80 -6.40 10.57
CA ILE A 231 5.13 -7.45 11.55
C ILE A 231 6.59 -7.37 11.99
N ILE A 232 7.51 -7.10 11.05
CA ILE A 232 8.95 -6.97 11.37
C ILE A 232 9.23 -5.92 12.47
N TYR A 233 8.54 -4.78 12.45
CA TYR A 233 8.75 -3.72 13.45
C TYR A 233 8.12 -4.07 14.80
N ALA A 234 7.06 -4.90 14.79
CA ALA A 234 6.45 -5.40 16.01
C ALA A 234 7.35 -6.42 16.71
N LEU A 235 8.11 -7.21 15.93
CA LEU A 235 9.06 -8.21 16.42
C LEU A 235 10.42 -7.60 16.80
N PHE A 236 10.81 -6.50 16.14
CA PHE A 236 12.04 -5.75 16.43
C PHE A 236 11.73 -4.31 16.89
N PRO A 237 11.08 -4.12 18.07
CA PRO A 237 10.63 -2.80 18.51
C PRO A 237 11.76 -1.83 18.86
N HIS A 238 13.00 -2.31 18.97
CA HIS A 238 14.21 -1.52 19.20
C HIS A 238 14.88 -1.06 17.89
N CYS A 239 14.38 -1.50 16.73
CA CYS A 239 14.84 -1.04 15.43
C CYS A 239 13.86 -0.02 14.85
N ASN A 240 14.38 1.09 14.35
CA ASN A 240 13.59 2.17 13.75
C ASN A 240 13.54 2.10 12.22
N ILE A 241 14.24 1.13 11.63
CA ILE A 241 14.32 0.89 10.18
C ILE A 241 14.64 -0.59 9.90
N SER A 242 14.19 -1.09 8.75
CA SER A 242 14.47 -2.45 8.29
C SER A 242 14.94 -2.48 6.84
N ILE A 243 15.70 -3.51 6.49
CA ILE A 243 16.02 -3.91 5.12
C ILE A 243 15.54 -5.34 4.92
N HIS A 244 14.73 -5.59 3.88
CA HIS A 244 14.48 -6.93 3.35
C HIS A 244 15.42 -7.17 2.18
N LYS A 245 16.24 -8.21 2.27
CA LYS A 245 17.09 -8.69 1.18
C LYS A 245 16.44 -9.93 0.57
N MET A 246 16.08 -9.85 -0.71
CA MET A 246 15.31 -10.86 -1.42
C MET A 246 15.85 -11.07 -2.83
N TRP A 247 15.55 -12.21 -3.44
CA TRP A 247 15.74 -12.39 -4.86
C TRP A 247 14.81 -11.49 -5.67
N GLY A 248 15.35 -10.85 -6.71
CA GLY A 248 14.51 -10.21 -7.72
C GLY A 248 14.07 -11.19 -8.80
N PHE A 249 13.67 -10.65 -9.96
CA PHE A 249 13.04 -11.44 -11.02
C PHE A 249 13.93 -12.61 -11.46
N GLN A 250 13.39 -13.83 -11.42
CA GLN A 250 14.10 -15.05 -11.79
C GLN A 250 15.47 -15.22 -11.12
N GLN A 251 15.65 -14.69 -9.90
CA GLN A 251 16.91 -14.75 -9.15
C GLN A 251 18.11 -14.11 -9.89
N GLN A 252 17.86 -13.16 -10.81
CA GLN A 252 18.90 -12.52 -11.61
C GLN A 252 19.65 -11.40 -10.86
N ASN A 253 19.06 -10.88 -9.79
CA ASN A 253 19.59 -9.79 -8.98
C ASN A 253 19.08 -9.88 -7.53
N ILE A 254 19.66 -9.05 -6.65
CA ILE A 254 19.24 -8.91 -5.25
C ILE A 254 18.45 -7.62 -5.10
N VAL A 255 17.28 -7.71 -4.49
CA VAL A 255 16.45 -6.56 -4.10
C VAL A 255 16.72 -6.23 -2.64
N PHE A 256 17.09 -4.99 -2.36
CA PHE A 256 17.05 -4.42 -1.01
C PHE A 256 15.82 -3.52 -0.91
N ALA A 257 14.85 -3.92 -0.11
CA ALA A 257 13.67 -3.11 0.19
C ALA A 257 13.78 -2.56 1.61
N THR A 258 13.89 -1.24 1.73
CA THR A 258 14.13 -0.54 2.99
C THR A 258 12.88 0.19 3.43
N GLY A 259 12.54 0.12 4.72
CA GLY A 259 11.38 0.81 5.29
C GLY A 259 11.61 1.24 6.73
N LYS A 260 11.09 2.40 7.11
CA LYS A 260 11.08 2.88 8.50
C LYS A 260 10.01 2.17 9.33
N SER A 261 10.31 2.00 10.60
CA SER A 261 9.35 1.52 11.59
C SER A 261 8.20 2.50 11.76
N ILE A 262 7.00 1.95 11.96
CA ILE A 262 5.79 2.75 12.22
C ILE A 262 5.58 3.02 13.70
N PHE A 263 6.24 2.23 14.57
CA PHE A 263 6.18 2.33 16.02
C PHE A 263 7.29 3.23 16.57
N ASP A 264 8.51 3.07 16.06
CA ASP A 264 9.63 3.97 16.33
C ASP A 264 9.95 4.78 15.06
N ARG A 265 9.39 5.99 15.00
CA ARG A 265 9.51 6.89 13.83
C ARG A 265 10.78 7.77 13.88
N SER A 266 11.79 7.41 14.68
CA SER A 266 12.99 8.22 14.92
C SER A 266 14.06 8.18 13.83
N SER A 267 14.02 7.20 12.92
CA SER A 267 15.05 7.04 11.88
C SER A 267 15.22 8.31 11.05
N LYS A 268 16.46 8.78 10.91
CA LYS A 268 16.81 10.01 10.18
C LYS A 268 17.16 9.77 8.71
N THR A 269 17.38 8.52 8.30
CA THR A 269 17.71 8.17 6.92
C THR A 269 16.63 8.63 5.96
N ASN A 270 16.99 9.35 4.89
CA ASN A 270 16.08 9.54 3.76
C ASN A 270 16.17 8.30 2.85
N VAL A 271 15.21 7.38 2.99
CA VAL A 271 15.28 6.05 2.35
C VAL A 271 15.30 6.17 0.83
N GLY A 272 14.38 6.91 0.23
CA GLY A 272 14.32 7.10 -1.22
C GLY A 272 15.61 7.68 -1.80
N ALA A 273 16.19 8.70 -1.14
CA ALA A 273 17.46 9.28 -1.56
C ALA A 273 18.64 8.31 -1.41
N LEU A 274 18.64 7.47 -0.37
CA LEU A 274 19.67 6.43 -0.19
C LEU A 274 19.59 5.37 -1.28
N MET A 275 18.39 4.86 -1.58
CA MET A 275 18.19 3.85 -2.63
C MET A 275 18.52 4.39 -4.02
N LEU A 276 18.27 5.68 -4.28
CA LEU A 276 18.58 6.34 -5.56
C LEU A 276 20.07 6.30 -5.91
N LYS A 277 20.97 6.31 -4.92
CA LYS A 277 22.42 6.18 -5.13
C LYS A 277 22.82 4.86 -5.81
N TYR A 278 21.96 3.85 -5.74
CA TYR A 278 22.16 2.52 -6.31
C TYR A 278 21.16 2.22 -7.45
N GLY A 279 20.69 3.25 -8.16
CA GLY A 279 19.74 3.11 -9.27
C GLY A 279 18.32 2.71 -8.87
N GLY A 280 18.02 2.73 -7.57
CA GLY A 280 16.69 2.49 -7.02
C GLY A 280 15.89 3.78 -6.87
N GLY A 281 14.97 3.78 -5.91
CA GLY A 281 14.18 4.96 -5.59
C GLY A 281 13.17 4.71 -4.47
N GLY A 282 12.33 5.71 -4.22
CA GLY A 282 11.31 5.66 -3.18
C GLY A 282 10.98 7.04 -2.66
N HIS A 283 10.38 7.09 -1.48
CA HIS A 283 10.10 8.31 -0.74
C HIS A 283 10.89 8.33 0.57
N HIS A 284 10.69 9.34 1.41
CA HIS A 284 11.49 9.55 2.61
C HIS A 284 11.54 8.34 3.57
N ALA A 285 10.45 7.56 3.66
CA ALA A 285 10.29 6.49 4.65
C ALA A 285 10.39 5.06 4.08
N ALA A 286 10.35 4.89 2.76
CA ALA A 286 10.48 3.58 2.13
C ALA A 286 11.04 3.70 0.71
N GLY A 287 11.75 2.68 0.27
CA GLY A 287 12.35 2.62 -1.06
C GLY A 287 12.99 1.27 -1.33
N THR A 288 13.34 1.03 -2.59
CA THR A 288 13.98 -0.20 -3.03
C THR A 288 15.10 0.09 -4.02
N CYS A 289 16.12 -0.77 -4.06
CA CYS A 289 17.10 -0.83 -5.13
C CYS A 289 17.33 -2.29 -5.56
N GLN A 290 17.68 -2.49 -6.83
CA GLN A 290 17.96 -3.81 -7.41
C GLN A 290 19.44 -3.87 -7.81
N ILE A 291 20.17 -4.82 -7.25
CA ILE A 291 21.63 -4.86 -7.28
C ILE A 291 22.10 -6.14 -7.99
N PRO A 292 23.03 -6.05 -8.96
CA PRO A 292 23.67 -7.21 -9.54
C PRO A 292 24.31 -8.11 -8.47
N LEU A 293 24.30 -9.43 -8.68
CA LEU A 293 24.80 -10.38 -7.67
C LEU A 293 26.25 -10.10 -7.24
N SER A 294 27.09 -9.70 -8.19
CA SER A 294 28.50 -9.38 -7.93
C SER A 294 28.70 -8.16 -7.02
N GLU A 295 27.68 -7.32 -6.84
CA GLU A 295 27.76 -6.10 -6.04
C GLU A 295 26.94 -6.18 -4.74
N ALA A 296 26.13 -7.23 -4.56
CA ALA A 296 25.15 -7.31 -3.49
C ALA A 296 25.77 -7.18 -2.09
N ASP A 297 26.90 -7.86 -1.84
CA ASP A 297 27.57 -7.81 -0.53
C ASP A 297 28.15 -6.42 -0.23
N ARG A 298 28.80 -5.80 -1.21
CA ARG A 298 29.34 -4.43 -1.09
C ARG A 298 28.21 -3.43 -0.77
N VAL A 299 27.13 -3.47 -1.54
CA VAL A 299 26.00 -2.55 -1.35
C VAL A 299 25.29 -2.81 -0.02
N GLN A 300 25.15 -4.07 0.40
CA GLN A 300 24.61 -4.41 1.72
C GLN A 300 25.40 -3.72 2.85
N GLU A 301 26.73 -3.83 2.82
CA GLU A 301 27.59 -3.21 3.83
C GLU A 301 27.50 -1.67 3.82
N GLU A 302 27.46 -1.06 2.63
CA GLU A 302 27.33 0.38 2.48
C GLU A 302 25.97 0.90 3.00
N LEU A 303 24.88 0.17 2.72
CA LEU A 303 23.54 0.47 3.23
C LEU A 303 23.50 0.38 4.76
N ILE A 304 23.98 -0.72 5.34
CA ILE A 304 24.05 -0.91 6.80
C ILE A 304 24.87 0.21 7.44
N LYS A 305 26.03 0.53 6.87
CA LYS A 305 26.91 1.57 7.39
C LYS A 305 26.24 2.94 7.37
N GLN A 306 25.62 3.33 6.25
CA GLN A 306 24.97 4.63 6.15
C GLN A 306 23.80 4.75 7.11
N ILE A 307 22.92 3.75 7.17
CA ILE A 307 21.75 3.76 8.07
C ILE A 307 22.18 3.88 9.54
N ASN A 308 23.23 3.15 9.93
CA ASN A 308 23.77 3.21 11.28
C ASN A 308 24.47 4.54 11.62
N LEU A 309 24.96 5.27 10.61
CA LEU A 309 25.53 6.60 10.79
C LEU A 309 24.44 7.67 10.96
N ASP A 310 23.32 7.51 10.25
CA ASP A 310 22.20 8.44 10.31
C ASP A 310 21.50 8.37 11.68
N GLY A 311 21.29 7.15 12.19
CA GLY A 311 20.53 6.87 13.42
C GLY A 311 19.04 6.80 13.17
#